data_AF-A0A0M9ELK1-F1
#
_entry.id   AF-A0A0M9ELK1-F1
#
_cell.length_a   1.000
_cell.length_b   1.000
_cell.length_c   1.000
_cell.angle_alpha   90.00
_cell.angle_beta   90.00
_cell.angle_gamma   90.00
#
_symmetry.space_group_name_H-M   'P 1'
#
loop_
_entity.id
_entity.type
_entity.pdbx_description
1 polymer ?
#
loop_
_entity_poly.entity_id
_entity_poly.type
_entity_poly.pdbx_seq_one_letter_code
_entity_poly.pdbx_strand_id
1 'polypeptide(L)'
;MMGIYNEDIGNFPQSIASSGAWEGRQFVDESEYVHHLTDIEAKEIGSALLNFKQLGLDGDAVCQENFPLPTLSQKLCRISTDVHEGKGFGLIRGLNTLELSTADLTIAYLGIQSYVANTRGRQDEKGNMLVHITSDNSTEFTRQHHRHSTSEISFHNEEAGDVISWLTRNTAASGGKCVLASAYTVYNILSKSHQDSLNILAQPIWVFVK
;
A
#
# COMPACT_ATOMS: atom_id res chain seq x y z
N MET A 1 39.85 -20.09 -18.69
CA MET A 1 40.36 -18.81 -18.14
C MET A 1 39.18 -17.84 -18.21
N MET A 2 38.34 -17.81 -17.17
CA MET A 2 37.14 -16.97 -17.13
C MET A 2 37.58 -15.53 -16.85
N GLY A 3 37.27 -14.63 -17.77
CA GLY A 3 37.39 -13.19 -17.56
C GLY A 3 36.43 -12.79 -16.44
N ILE A 4 37.01 -12.27 -15.36
CA ILE A 4 36.29 -11.59 -14.30
C ILE A 4 35.75 -10.32 -14.95
N TYR A 5 34.46 -10.31 -15.29
CA TYR A 5 33.77 -9.08 -15.66
C TYR A 5 33.71 -8.19 -14.42
N ASN A 6 34.75 -7.37 -14.23
CA ASN A 6 34.63 -6.12 -13.49
C ASN A 6 33.87 -5.14 -14.38
N GLU A 7 32.56 -5.35 -14.52
CA GLU A 7 31.67 -4.25 -14.87
C GLU A 7 31.44 -3.48 -13.57
N ASP A 8 31.86 -2.22 -13.53
CA ASP A 8 31.61 -1.30 -12.41
C ASP A 8 30.12 -1.32 -12.08
N ILE A 9 29.74 -2.04 -11.02
CA ILE A 9 28.35 -2.16 -10.56
C ILE A 9 28.00 -0.89 -9.77
N GLY A 10 27.94 0.25 -10.47
CA GLY A 10 27.30 1.50 -10.06
C GLY A 10 27.91 2.22 -8.87
N ASN A 11 28.08 3.55 -8.99
CA ASN A 11 28.32 4.45 -7.86
C ASN A 11 27.06 4.51 -6.96
N PHE A 12 26.80 3.44 -6.22
CA PHE A 12 25.78 3.39 -5.19
C PHE A 12 26.18 4.31 -4.02
N PRO A 13 25.28 5.12 -3.47
CA PRO A 13 25.62 6.02 -2.37
C PRO A 13 25.99 5.24 -1.11
N GLN A 14 26.99 5.68 -0.36
CA GLN A 14 27.39 5.01 0.88
C GLN A 14 26.25 4.93 1.93
N SER A 15 25.29 5.85 1.85
CA SER A 15 24.07 5.85 2.66
C SER A 15 23.01 6.70 1.98
N ILE A 16 21.74 6.33 2.17
CA ILE A 16 20.58 7.11 1.78
C ILE A 16 20.05 7.85 3.00
N ALA A 17 20.19 9.18 2.98
CA ALA A 17 19.62 10.08 3.97
C ALA A 17 18.24 10.57 3.50
N SER A 18 17.21 9.75 3.70
CA SER A 18 15.82 10.03 3.36
C SER A 18 14.91 9.80 4.56
N SER A 19 13.77 10.49 4.61
CA SER A 19 12.63 10.21 5.50
C SER A 19 12.15 8.76 5.37
N GLY A 20 12.34 8.14 4.21
CA GLY A 20 12.05 6.73 3.96
C GLY A 20 13.04 5.77 4.63
N ALA A 21 14.19 6.22 5.12
CA ALA A 21 15.19 5.40 5.81
C ALA A 21 14.94 5.35 7.32
N TRP A 22 13.90 4.61 7.71
CA TRP A 22 13.48 4.45 9.10
C TRP A 22 13.61 3.01 9.64
N GLU A 23 13.62 2.89 10.96
CA GLU A 23 13.44 1.67 11.72
C GLU A 23 12.13 1.74 12.52
N GLY A 24 11.43 0.61 12.69
CA GLY A 24 10.11 0.61 13.33
C GLY A 24 10.07 1.24 14.73
N ARG A 25 11.18 1.15 15.48
CA ARG A 25 11.33 1.76 16.81
C ARG A 25 11.26 3.30 16.82
N GLN A 26 11.34 3.95 15.65
CA GLN A 26 11.20 5.40 15.55
C GLN A 26 9.74 5.86 15.64
N PHE A 27 8.79 5.01 15.29
CA PHE A 27 7.35 5.31 15.35
C PHE A 27 6.76 4.83 16.68
N VAL A 28 7.06 5.57 17.75
CA VAL A 28 6.55 5.27 19.09
C VAL A 28 5.10 5.73 19.24
N ASP A 29 4.76 6.87 18.63
CA ASP A 29 3.41 7.40 18.62
C ASP A 29 2.70 7.04 17.31
N GLU A 30 1.56 6.36 17.41
CA GLU A 30 0.76 6.03 16.24
C GLU A 30 0.26 7.28 15.49
N SER A 31 0.13 8.42 16.17
CA SER A 31 -0.31 9.67 15.54
C SER A 31 0.63 10.16 14.43
N GLU A 32 1.87 9.67 14.38
CA GLU A 32 2.86 9.97 13.35
C GLU A 32 2.52 9.35 11.99
N TYR A 33 1.71 8.29 11.97
CA TYR A 33 1.34 7.57 10.74
C TYR A 33 -0.14 7.21 10.64
N VAL A 34 -0.93 7.44 11.70
CA VAL A 34 -2.36 7.19 11.72
C VAL A 34 -3.15 8.49 11.76
N HIS A 35 -3.96 8.72 10.73
CA HIS A 35 -5.01 9.74 10.75
C HIS A 35 -6.32 9.10 11.24
N HIS A 36 -6.72 9.46 12.46
CA HIS A 36 -8.04 9.12 12.98
C HIS A 36 -9.07 10.12 12.45
N LEU A 37 -10.03 9.63 11.68
CA LEU A 37 -11.13 10.44 11.17
C LEU A 37 -11.92 11.04 12.32
N THR A 38 -12.12 12.34 12.25
CA THR A 38 -13.07 13.04 13.13
C THR A 38 -14.51 12.73 12.71
N ASP A 39 -15.47 12.98 13.60
CA ASP A 39 -16.90 12.84 13.28
C ASP A 39 -17.32 13.70 12.08
N ILE A 40 -16.66 14.85 11.89
CA ILE A 40 -16.91 15.76 10.77
C ILE A 40 -16.43 15.12 9.47
N GLU A 41 -15.20 14.61 9.45
CA GLU A 41 -14.61 13.94 8.28
C GLU A 41 -15.35 12.64 7.93
N ALA A 42 -15.78 11.87 8.93
CA ALA A 42 -16.58 10.65 8.71
C ALA A 42 -17.95 10.97 8.08
N LYS A 43 -18.65 12.00 8.57
CA LYS A 43 -19.92 12.48 7.98
C LYS A 43 -19.73 13.07 6.58
N GLU A 44 -18.60 13.73 6.34
CA GLU A 44 -18.22 14.25 5.03
C GLU A 44 -18.08 13.10 4.00
N ILE A 45 -17.38 12.01 4.35
CA ILE A 45 -17.28 10.81 3.51
C ILE A 45 -18.66 10.24 3.20
N GLY A 46 -19.54 10.12 4.21
CA GLY A 46 -20.91 9.65 4.00
C GLY A 46 -21.72 10.54 3.05
N SER A 47 -21.55 11.86 3.16
CA SER A 47 -22.20 12.83 2.27
C SER A 47 -21.68 12.74 0.84
N ALA A 48 -20.35 12.63 0.66
CA ALA A 48 -19.73 12.45 -0.65
C ALA A 48 -20.18 11.15 -1.33
N LEU A 49 -20.29 10.06 -0.56
CA LEU A 49 -20.85 8.80 -1.03
C LEU A 49 -22.30 8.94 -1.52
N LEU A 50 -23.16 9.59 -0.75
CA LEU A 50 -24.56 9.82 -1.16
C LEU A 50 -24.64 10.64 -2.46
N ASN A 51 -23.82 11.71 -2.56
CA ASN A 51 -23.76 12.53 -3.76
C ASN A 51 -23.29 11.73 -4.98
N PHE A 52 -22.21 10.95 -4.84
CA PHE A 52 -21.69 10.11 -5.93
C PHE A 52 -22.76 9.13 -6.43
N LYS A 53 -23.49 8.47 -5.51
CA LYS A 53 -24.56 7.54 -5.89
C LYS A 53 -25.70 8.20 -6.66
N GLN A 54 -26.02 9.46 -6.38
CA GLN A 54 -27.03 10.22 -7.13
C GLN A 54 -26.62 10.50 -8.59
N LEU A 55 -25.32 10.46 -8.90
CA LEU A 55 -24.84 10.61 -10.28
C LEU A 55 -25.11 9.38 -11.14
N GLY A 56 -25.41 8.22 -10.54
CA GLY A 56 -25.65 6.97 -11.26
C GLY A 56 -24.43 6.43 -12.00
N LEU A 57 -23.23 6.84 -11.56
CA LEU A 57 -21.95 6.39 -12.12
C LEU A 57 -21.49 5.08 -11.49
N ASP A 58 -20.71 4.31 -12.26
CA ASP A 58 -20.04 3.11 -11.78
C ASP A 58 -18.77 3.44 -11.01
N GLY A 59 -18.29 2.48 -10.21
CA GLY A 59 -17.18 2.70 -9.28
C GLY A 59 -15.85 3.06 -9.95
N ASP A 60 -15.63 2.65 -11.20
CA ASP A 60 -14.45 3.00 -11.99
C ASP A 60 -14.36 4.51 -12.28
N ALA A 61 -15.51 5.20 -12.32
CA ALA A 61 -15.59 6.64 -12.52
C ALA A 61 -15.31 7.47 -11.25
N VAL A 62 -15.15 6.85 -10.07
CA VAL A 62 -14.88 7.59 -8.82
C VAL A 62 -13.57 8.36 -8.91
N CYS A 63 -13.63 9.68 -8.70
CA CYS A 63 -12.50 10.60 -8.71
C CYS A 63 -12.73 11.77 -7.73
N GLN A 64 -11.72 12.64 -7.55
CA GLN A 64 -11.81 13.75 -6.60
C GLN A 64 -12.93 14.75 -6.95
N GLU A 65 -13.21 14.92 -8.25
CA GLU A 65 -14.21 15.87 -8.75
C GLU A 65 -15.65 15.43 -8.42
N ASN A 66 -15.92 14.12 -8.44
CA ASN A 66 -17.25 13.57 -8.16
C ASN A 66 -17.37 12.93 -6.77
N PHE A 67 -16.28 12.92 -5.99
CA PHE A 67 -16.24 12.51 -4.58
C PHE A 67 -15.53 13.58 -3.73
N PRO A 68 -16.12 14.80 -3.59
CA PRO A 68 -15.45 15.91 -2.95
C PRO A 68 -15.34 15.75 -1.42
N LEU A 69 -14.13 15.95 -0.89
CA LEU A 69 -13.81 15.91 0.55
C LEU A 69 -13.15 17.23 1.01
N PRO A 70 -13.86 18.38 1.03
CA PRO A 70 -13.24 19.70 1.24
C PRO A 70 -12.51 19.84 2.59
N THR A 71 -12.93 19.13 3.64
CA THR A 71 -12.28 19.15 4.95
C THR A 71 -11.15 18.14 5.03
N LEU A 72 -11.42 16.88 4.65
CA LEU A 72 -10.48 15.78 4.77
C LEU A 72 -9.36 15.80 3.70
N SER A 73 -9.58 16.41 2.53
CA SER A 73 -8.61 16.44 1.42
C SER A 73 -7.24 16.94 1.83
N GLN A 74 -7.14 17.98 2.67
CA GLN A 74 -5.84 18.48 3.12
C GLN A 74 -5.03 17.42 3.89
N LYS A 75 -5.70 16.55 4.65
CA LYS A 75 -5.06 15.43 5.35
C LYS A 75 -4.67 14.32 4.39
N LEU A 76 -5.53 14.00 3.43
CA LEU A 76 -5.23 13.01 2.40
C LEU A 76 -4.05 13.42 1.52
N CYS A 77 -3.92 14.70 1.16
CA CYS A 77 -2.77 15.21 0.43
C CYS A 77 -1.47 15.07 1.26
N ARG A 78 -1.52 15.31 2.57
CA ARG A 78 -0.36 15.08 3.45
C ARG A 78 0.02 13.60 3.52
N ILE A 79 -0.98 12.72 3.62
CA ILE A 79 -0.75 11.26 3.55
C ILE A 79 -0.16 10.88 2.19
N SER A 80 -0.62 11.48 1.09
CA SER A 80 -0.03 11.28 -0.24
C SER A 80 1.45 11.67 -0.27
N THR A 81 1.81 12.86 0.24
CA THR A 81 3.21 13.27 0.38
C THR A 81 4.01 12.30 1.25
N ASP A 82 3.47 11.86 2.39
CA ASP A 82 4.13 10.90 3.27
C ASP A 82 4.39 9.55 2.59
N VAL A 83 3.47 9.10 1.74
CA VAL A 83 3.58 7.85 0.99
C VAL A 83 4.59 7.96 -0.16
N HIS A 84 4.60 9.05 -0.92
CA HIS A 84 5.45 9.18 -2.11
C HIS A 84 6.85 9.71 -1.80
N GLU A 85 6.97 10.64 -0.85
CA GLU A 85 8.20 11.41 -0.60
C GLU A 85 8.69 11.28 0.86
N GLY A 86 7.85 10.73 1.73
CA GLY A 86 8.10 10.63 3.16
C GLY A 86 8.52 9.24 3.62
N LYS A 87 7.88 8.81 4.71
CA LYS A 87 8.09 7.49 5.35
C LYS A 87 7.62 6.32 4.49
N GLY A 88 6.84 6.55 3.43
CA GLY A 88 6.39 5.49 2.52
C GLY A 88 5.11 4.76 2.94
N PHE A 89 4.43 5.20 3.99
CA PHE A 89 3.17 4.58 4.44
C PHE A 89 2.30 5.56 5.23
N GLY A 90 1.00 5.25 5.32
CA GLY A 90 0.04 5.95 6.16
C GLY A 90 -1.18 5.08 6.41
N LEU A 91 -1.91 5.36 7.49
CA LEU A 91 -3.09 4.61 7.89
C LEU A 91 -4.23 5.58 8.22
N ILE A 92 -5.43 5.29 7.72
CA ILE A 92 -6.66 6.02 8.06
C ILE A 92 -7.52 5.10 8.93
N ARG A 93 -7.98 5.59 10.07
CA ARG A 93 -8.89 4.86 10.99
C ARG A 93 -10.16 5.65 11.25
N GLY A 94 -11.24 4.95 11.60
CA GLY A 94 -12.52 5.59 11.97
C GLY A 94 -13.59 5.55 10.88
N LEU A 95 -13.37 4.85 9.77
CA LEU A 95 -14.43 4.59 8.78
C LEU A 95 -15.42 3.57 9.36
N ASN A 96 -16.69 3.94 9.49
CA ASN A 96 -17.70 3.07 10.09
C ASN A 96 -18.14 1.97 9.11
N THR A 97 -17.52 0.81 9.19
CA THR A 97 -17.77 -0.32 8.29
C THR A 97 -19.09 -1.04 8.56
N LEU A 98 -19.71 -0.86 9.73
CA LEU A 98 -20.95 -1.55 10.12
C LEU A 98 -22.20 -0.91 9.54
N GLU A 99 -22.14 0.38 9.21
CA GLU A 99 -23.26 1.14 8.65
C GLU A 99 -23.29 1.15 7.12
N LEU A 100 -22.21 0.70 6.48
CA LEU A 100 -22.07 0.73 5.02
C LEU A 100 -22.18 -0.67 4.43
N SER A 101 -22.90 -0.76 3.31
CA SER A 101 -22.85 -1.96 2.48
C SER A 101 -21.43 -2.18 1.94
N THR A 102 -21.13 -3.40 1.47
CA THR A 102 -19.81 -3.68 0.88
C THR A 102 -19.53 -2.77 -0.33
N ALA A 103 -20.53 -2.56 -1.19
CA ALA A 103 -20.41 -1.68 -2.34
C ALA A 103 -20.18 -0.21 -1.93
N ASP A 104 -20.93 0.28 -0.93
CA ASP A 104 -20.78 1.63 -0.42
C ASP A 104 -19.40 1.88 0.18
N LEU A 105 -18.90 0.90 0.96
CA LEU A 105 -17.58 0.98 1.56
C LEU A 105 -16.47 0.94 0.49
N THR A 106 -16.66 0.16 -0.57
CA THR A 106 -15.74 0.17 -1.72
C THR A 106 -15.74 1.52 -2.42
N ILE A 107 -16.89 2.14 -2.67
CA ILE A 107 -16.97 3.49 -3.27
C ILE A 107 -16.28 4.52 -2.36
N ALA A 108 -16.54 4.48 -1.05
CA ALA A 108 -15.89 5.37 -0.10
C ALA A 108 -14.36 5.20 -0.11
N TYR A 109 -13.86 3.96 -0.15
CA TYR A 109 -12.44 3.67 -0.29
C TYR A 109 -11.87 4.19 -1.62
N LEU A 110 -12.57 3.99 -2.74
CA LEU A 110 -12.18 4.51 -4.05
C LEU A 110 -12.12 6.05 -4.08
N GLY A 111 -13.04 6.71 -3.37
CA GLY A 111 -13.07 8.17 -3.22
C GLY A 111 -11.87 8.66 -2.42
N ILE A 112 -11.61 8.07 -1.26
CA ILE A 112 -10.47 8.41 -0.40
C ILE A 112 -9.13 8.18 -1.12
N GLN A 113 -8.94 7.01 -1.75
CA GLN A 113 -7.67 6.70 -2.40
C GLN A 113 -7.37 7.61 -3.61
N SER A 114 -8.39 8.20 -4.24
CA SER A 114 -8.21 9.13 -5.36
C SER A 114 -7.42 10.40 -5.00
N TYR A 115 -7.34 10.73 -3.69
CA TYR A 115 -6.51 11.81 -3.15
C TYR A 115 -5.08 11.39 -2.85
N VAL A 116 -4.79 10.09 -2.84
CA VAL A 116 -3.45 9.54 -2.60
C VAL A 116 -2.78 9.21 -3.93
N ALA A 117 -3.46 8.43 -4.78
CA ALA A 117 -3.00 8.05 -6.10
C ALA A 117 -4.15 8.20 -7.13
N ASN A 118 -3.83 8.67 -8.32
CA ASN A 118 -4.82 9.05 -9.34
C ASN A 118 -5.20 7.90 -10.29
N THR A 119 -4.45 6.81 -10.30
CA THR A 119 -4.69 5.65 -11.16
C THR A 119 -4.73 4.37 -10.34
N ARG A 120 -5.42 3.36 -10.87
CA ARG A 120 -5.51 2.03 -10.25
C ARG A 120 -4.72 1.06 -11.11
N GLY A 121 -3.96 0.17 -10.48
CA GLY A 121 -3.21 -0.89 -11.15
C GLY A 121 -4.09 -2.13 -11.38
N ARG A 122 -3.87 -2.81 -12.50
CA ARG A 122 -4.52 -4.10 -12.77
C ARG A 122 -3.87 -5.18 -11.91
N GLN A 123 -4.68 -5.93 -11.16
CA GLN A 123 -4.22 -6.90 -10.16
C GLN A 123 -4.25 -8.36 -10.62
N ASP A 124 -4.94 -8.64 -11.73
CA ASP A 124 -4.97 -9.96 -12.36
C ASP A 124 -5.17 -9.90 -13.88
N GLU A 125 -5.03 -11.05 -14.54
CA GLU A 125 -5.20 -11.19 -15.99
C GLU A 125 -6.63 -10.91 -16.48
N LYS A 126 -7.62 -10.94 -15.58
CA LYS A 126 -9.03 -10.65 -15.90
C LYS A 126 -9.32 -9.16 -15.99
N GLY A 127 -8.36 -8.31 -15.65
CA GLY A 127 -8.56 -6.86 -15.65
C GLY A 127 -9.13 -6.32 -14.34
N ASN A 128 -9.14 -7.11 -13.27
CA ASN A 128 -9.63 -6.62 -11.99
C ASN A 128 -8.67 -5.57 -11.41
N MET A 129 -9.21 -4.44 -11.00
CA MET A 129 -8.48 -3.33 -10.37
C MET A 129 -8.53 -3.40 -8.84
N LEU A 130 -9.41 -4.24 -8.31
CA LEU A 130 -9.59 -4.53 -6.91
C LEU A 130 -9.81 -6.03 -6.74
N VAL A 131 -9.10 -6.63 -5.79
CA VAL A 131 -9.22 -8.04 -5.43
C VAL A 131 -9.52 -8.20 -3.95
N HIS A 132 -10.27 -9.24 -3.62
CA HIS A 132 -10.55 -9.58 -2.22
C HIS A 132 -9.41 -10.42 -1.64
N ILE A 133 -8.87 -9.95 -0.51
CA ILE A 133 -7.96 -10.72 0.34
C ILE A 133 -8.80 -11.35 1.45
N THR A 134 -9.08 -12.64 1.31
CA THR A 134 -9.93 -13.39 2.24
C THR A 134 -9.43 -14.82 2.29
N SER A 135 -9.31 -15.40 3.46
CA SER A 135 -9.05 -16.85 3.58
C SER A 135 -10.13 -17.64 2.86
N ASP A 136 -9.76 -18.40 1.84
CA ASP A 136 -10.68 -19.25 1.07
C ASP A 136 -10.17 -20.70 1.07
N ASN A 137 -10.80 -21.51 1.94
CA ASN A 137 -10.49 -22.91 2.11
C ASN A 137 -11.35 -23.84 1.23
N SER A 138 -12.07 -23.31 0.25
CA SER A 138 -12.96 -24.11 -0.61
C SER A 138 -12.21 -25.13 -1.47
N THR A 139 -10.97 -24.84 -1.87
CA THR A 139 -10.11 -25.78 -2.62
C THR A 139 -8.64 -25.74 -2.16
N GLU A 140 -7.84 -26.73 -2.55
CA GLU A 140 -6.39 -26.72 -2.29
C GLU A 140 -5.64 -25.65 -3.12
N PHE A 141 -6.10 -25.40 -4.35
CA PHE A 141 -5.58 -24.35 -5.21
C PHE A 141 -5.79 -22.95 -4.61
N THR A 142 -6.99 -22.66 -4.09
CA THR A 142 -7.28 -21.38 -3.42
C THR A 142 -6.45 -21.21 -2.14
N ARG A 143 -6.22 -22.28 -1.37
CA ARG A 143 -5.39 -22.22 -0.15
C ARG A 143 -3.92 -21.88 -0.38
N GLN A 144 -3.37 -22.18 -1.56
CA GLN A 144 -1.99 -21.88 -1.91
C GLN A 144 -1.82 -20.50 -2.54
N HIS A 145 -2.91 -19.86 -2.96
CA HIS A 145 -2.87 -18.50 -3.49
C HIS A 145 -2.63 -17.50 -2.36
N HIS A 146 -1.61 -16.65 -2.46
CA HIS A 146 -1.21 -15.71 -1.40
C HIS A 146 -2.37 -14.84 -0.88
N ARG A 147 -3.33 -14.49 -1.74
CA ARG A 147 -4.52 -13.68 -1.39
C ARG A 147 -5.60 -14.43 -0.60
N HIS A 148 -5.51 -15.76 -0.57
CA HIS A 148 -6.53 -16.66 -0.04
C HIS A 148 -6.01 -17.65 1.01
N SER A 149 -4.70 -17.61 1.27
CA SER A 149 -4.03 -18.42 2.26
C SER A 149 -4.06 -17.79 3.65
N THR A 150 -3.88 -18.61 4.68
CA THR A 150 -3.59 -18.17 6.05
C THR A 150 -2.10 -18.25 6.38
N SER A 151 -1.26 -18.66 5.43
CA SER A 151 0.19 -18.73 5.60
C SER A 151 0.83 -17.35 5.63
N GLU A 152 2.00 -17.27 6.27
CA GLU A 152 2.84 -16.08 6.23
C GLU A 152 3.26 -15.75 4.79
N ILE A 153 3.22 -14.46 4.46
CA ILE A 153 3.71 -13.94 3.18
C ILE A 153 5.06 -13.29 3.46
N SER A 154 6.10 -13.69 2.72
CA SER A 154 7.43 -13.11 2.83
C SER A 154 7.43 -11.63 2.40
N PHE A 155 8.40 -10.85 2.88
CA PHE A 155 8.61 -9.49 2.40
C PHE A 155 8.76 -9.44 0.88
N HIS A 156 8.03 -8.53 0.25
CA HIS A 156 8.03 -8.26 -1.18
C HIS A 156 7.62 -6.81 -1.42
N ASN A 157 7.92 -6.31 -2.62
CA ASN A 157 7.29 -5.11 -3.18
C ASN A 157 6.27 -5.56 -4.22
N GLU A 158 5.29 -4.72 -4.54
CA GLU A 158 4.38 -4.95 -5.66
C GLU A 158 5.00 -4.44 -6.95
N GLU A 159 4.89 -5.22 -8.03
CA GLU A 159 5.43 -4.86 -9.34
C GLU A 159 4.41 -4.09 -10.19
N ALA A 160 3.12 -4.23 -9.90
CA ALA A 160 2.04 -3.67 -10.69
C ALA A 160 1.73 -2.18 -10.45
N GLY A 161 2.37 -1.53 -9.47
CA GLY A 161 2.15 -0.10 -9.20
C GLY A 161 3.01 0.48 -8.09
N ASP A 162 3.02 1.80 -7.99
CA ASP A 162 3.87 2.56 -7.05
C ASP A 162 3.37 2.51 -5.60
N VAL A 163 2.06 2.34 -5.40
CA VAL A 163 1.42 2.34 -4.08
C VAL A 163 0.46 1.17 -3.96
N ILE A 164 0.63 0.40 -2.89
CA ILE A 164 -0.35 -0.61 -2.46
C ILE A 164 -1.24 0.02 -1.38
N SER A 165 -2.55 -0.11 -1.52
CA SER A 165 -3.49 0.24 -0.45
C SER A 165 -4.58 -0.82 -0.35
N TRP A 166 -5.22 -0.90 0.82
CA TRP A 166 -6.32 -1.81 1.05
C TRP A 166 -7.31 -1.23 2.08
N LEU A 167 -8.52 -1.76 2.04
CA LEU A 167 -9.59 -1.46 2.98
C LEU A 167 -9.83 -2.70 3.85
N THR A 168 -9.60 -2.56 5.15
CA THR A 168 -9.92 -3.63 6.10
C THR A 168 -11.41 -3.61 6.44
N ARG A 169 -12.13 -4.65 6.00
CA ARG A 169 -13.57 -4.83 6.32
C ARG A 169 -13.78 -5.57 7.63
N ASN A 170 -13.00 -6.63 7.82
CA ASN A 170 -13.00 -7.47 9.01
C ASN A 170 -11.56 -7.80 9.39
N THR A 171 -11.30 -7.94 10.68
CA THR A 171 -10.00 -8.39 11.20
C THR A 171 -10.00 -9.91 11.35
N ALA A 172 -8.81 -10.52 11.25
CA ALA A 172 -8.65 -11.93 11.57
C ALA A 172 -8.90 -12.18 13.06
N ALA A 173 -9.45 -13.35 13.40
CA ALA A 173 -9.66 -13.75 14.81
C ALA A 173 -8.33 -13.89 15.57
N SER A 174 -7.26 -14.27 14.87
CA SER A 174 -5.89 -14.30 15.35
C SER A 174 -4.92 -14.12 14.18
N GLY A 175 -3.71 -13.62 14.45
CA GLY A 175 -2.73 -13.31 13.38
C GLY A 175 -3.12 -12.09 12.55
N GLY A 176 -2.90 -12.14 11.24
CA GLY A 176 -3.27 -11.06 10.31
C GLY A 176 -2.47 -9.76 10.49
N LYS A 177 -1.25 -9.86 11.04
CA LYS A 177 -0.37 -8.70 11.20
C LYS A 177 0.15 -8.26 9.83
N CYS A 178 0.07 -6.96 9.56
CA CYS A 178 0.82 -6.33 8.48
C CYS A 178 2.14 -5.82 9.05
N VAL A 179 3.26 -6.24 8.45
CA VAL A 179 4.62 -5.84 8.87
C VAL A 179 5.27 -5.10 7.72
N LEU A 180 5.84 -3.94 8.01
CA LEU A 180 6.53 -3.09 7.04
C LEU A 180 8.02 -3.05 7.35
N ALA A 181 8.84 -2.98 6.31
CA ALA A 181 10.27 -2.76 6.40
C ALA A 181 10.69 -1.71 5.37
N SER A 182 11.55 -0.78 5.78
CA SER A 182 12.12 0.21 4.87
C SER A 182 13.21 -0.42 4.00
N ALA A 183 13.00 -0.43 2.68
CA ALA A 183 14.04 -0.82 1.72
C ALA A 183 15.27 0.09 1.80
N TYR A 184 15.08 1.39 2.09
CA TYR A 184 16.17 2.34 2.29
C TYR A 184 17.05 1.99 3.50
N THR A 185 16.43 1.58 4.61
CA THR A 185 17.17 1.16 5.81
C THR A 185 17.87 -0.17 5.58
N VAL A 186 17.22 -1.13 4.92
CA VAL A 186 17.85 -2.40 4.52
C VAL A 186 19.08 -2.11 3.64
N TYR A 187 18.95 -1.24 2.66
CA TYR A 187 20.06 -0.78 1.83
C TYR A 187 21.21 -0.19 2.66
N ASN A 188 20.91 0.73 3.59
CA ASN A 188 21.92 1.36 4.44
C ASN A 188 22.68 0.35 5.32
N ILE A 189 21.99 -0.67 5.82
CA ILE A 189 22.60 -1.78 6.58
C ILE A 189 23.51 -2.62 5.67
N LEU A 190 23.05 -2.95 4.46
CA LEU A 190 23.83 -3.73 3.50
C LEU A 190 25.07 -2.97 3.03
N SER A 191 24.94 -1.69 2.66
CA SER A 191 26.06 -0.86 2.24
C SER A 191 27.13 -0.71 3.34
N LYS A 192 26.70 -0.64 4.61
CA LYS A 192 27.64 -0.49 5.73
C LYS A 192 28.36 -1.79 6.12
N SER A 193 27.70 -2.94 6.03
CA SER A 193 28.18 -4.17 6.68
C SER A 193 28.18 -5.42 5.79
N HIS A 194 27.59 -5.38 4.60
CA HIS A 194 27.42 -6.52 3.70
C HIS A 194 27.55 -6.09 2.22
N GLN A 195 28.62 -5.36 1.90
CA GLN A 195 28.82 -4.79 0.56
C GLN A 195 28.84 -5.85 -0.55
N ASP A 196 29.36 -7.05 -0.28
CA ASP A 196 29.32 -8.16 -1.25
C ASP A 196 27.89 -8.59 -1.58
N SER A 197 27.02 -8.70 -0.56
CA SER A 197 25.60 -8.99 -0.77
C SER A 197 24.92 -7.88 -1.56
N LEU A 198 25.24 -6.61 -1.28
CA LEU A 198 24.72 -5.47 -2.03
C LEU A 198 25.14 -5.54 -3.51
N ASN A 199 26.41 -5.84 -3.78
CA ASN A 199 26.93 -5.98 -5.13
C ASN A 199 26.24 -7.11 -5.90
N ILE A 200 25.95 -8.24 -5.25
CA ILE A 200 25.20 -9.35 -5.86
C ILE A 200 23.73 -8.94 -6.12
N LEU A 201 23.07 -8.30 -5.16
CA LEU A 201 21.69 -7.81 -5.30
C LEU A 201 21.53 -6.78 -6.42
N ALA A 202 22.56 -5.96 -6.66
CA ALA A 202 22.56 -4.98 -7.74
C ALA A 202 22.76 -5.59 -9.15
N GLN A 203 23.16 -6.86 -9.26
CA GLN A 203 23.36 -7.49 -10.57
C GLN A 203 22.02 -7.81 -11.25
N PRO A 204 21.92 -7.67 -12.58
CA PRO A 204 20.73 -8.03 -13.36
C PRO A 204 20.63 -9.55 -13.59
N ILE A 205 20.85 -10.35 -12.56
CA ILE A 205 20.87 -11.83 -12.62
C ILE A 205 19.62 -12.47 -11.99
N TRP A 206 18.74 -11.65 -11.42
CA TRP A 206 17.52 -12.10 -10.75
C TRP A 206 16.43 -12.42 -11.77
N VAL A 207 15.91 -13.64 -11.71
CA VAL A 207 14.82 -14.10 -12.57
C VAL A 207 13.53 -14.06 -11.76
N PHE A 208 12.60 -13.22 -12.19
CA PHE A 208 11.23 -13.17 -11.67
C PHE A 208 10.33 -13.93 -12.65
N VAL A 209 9.63 -14.95 -12.14
CA VAL A 209 8.65 -15.70 -12.94
C VAL A 209 7.37 -14.88 -12.96
N LYS A 210 6.89 -14.52 -14.14
CA LYS A 210 5.59 -13.87 -14.33
C LYS A 210 4.44 -14.85 -14.12
#